data_AF-A0A089I5E2-F1
#
_entry.id   AF-A0A089I5E2-F1
#
_cell.length_a   1.000
_cell.length_b   1.000
_cell.length_c   1.000
_cell.angle_alpha   90.00
_cell.angle_beta   90.00
_cell.angle_gamma   90.00
#
_symmetry.space_group_name_H-M   'P 1'
#
loop_
_entity.id
_entity.type
_entity.pdbx_description
1 polymer ?
#
loop_
_entity_poly.entity_id
_entity_poly.type
_entity_poly.pdbx_seq_one_letter_code
_entity_poly.pdbx_strand_id
1 'polypeptide(L)' 'MEIADVVSLITNVGFPVTLCFILIRYVLETVGEKLDKLDASLHQLTQAIQTLEGTEKAVEFKSVKSKQV' A
#
# COMPACT_ATOMS: atom_id res chain seq x y z
N MET A 1 -19.15 43.09 17.32
CA MET A 1 -18.04 42.15 17.08
C MET A 1 -17.23 42.73 15.95
N GLU A 2 -16.07 43.31 16.25
CA GLU A 2 -15.27 43.98 15.23
C GLU A 2 -14.69 42.95 14.26
N ILE A 3 -14.66 43.28 12.97
CA ILE A 3 -14.18 42.39 11.90
C ILE A 3 -12.73 41.94 12.17
N ALA A 4 -11.95 42.76 12.88
CA ALA A 4 -10.60 42.45 13.34
C ALA A 4 -10.53 41.22 14.28
N ASP A 5 -11.52 41.03 15.16
CA ASP A 5 -11.54 39.87 16.07
C ASP A 5 -11.83 38.57 15.31
N VAL A 6 -12.69 38.63 14.29
CA VAL A 6 -13.00 37.48 13.42
C VAL A 6 -11.77 37.08 12.60
N VAL A 7 -11.04 38.05 12.05
CA VAL A 7 -9.82 37.82 11.26
C VAL A 7 -8.69 37.28 12.15
N SER A 8 -8.53 37.81 13.36
CA SER A 8 -7.55 37.33 14.36
C SER A 8 -7.82 35.88 14.81
N LEU A 9 -9.10 35.52 14.98
CA LEU A 9 -9.48 34.14 15.29
C LEU A 9 -9.10 33.19 14.15
N ILE A 10 -9.40 33.57 12.89
CA ILE A 10 -9.12 32.77 11.70
C ILE A 10 -7.62 32.61 11.45
N THR A 11 -6.79 33.63 11.68
CA THR A 11 -5.34 33.50 11.52
C THR A 11 -4.69 32.68 12.64
N ASN A 12 -5.18 32.80 13.87
CA ASN A 12 -4.63 32.05 15.01
C ASN A 12 -5.01 30.56 15.00
N VAL A 13 -6.22 30.20 14.55
CA VAL A 13 -6.64 28.78 14.45
C VAL A 13 -6.56 28.19 13.05
N GLY A 14 -6.68 28.99 12.00
CA GLY A 14 -6.71 28.51 10.62
C GLY A 14 -5.33 28.13 10.08
N PHE A 15 -4.27 28.82 10.49
CA PHE A 15 -2.90 28.47 10.08
C PHE A 15 -2.45 27.12 10.66
N PRO A 16 -2.61 26.84 11.98
CA PRO A 16 -2.35 25.51 12.53
C PRO A 16 -3.21 24.41 11.89
N VAL A 17 -4.50 24.67 11.65
CA VAL A 17 -5.41 23.70 11.04
C VAL A 17 -5.02 23.40 9.60
N THR A 18 -4.63 24.40 8.82
CA THR A 18 -4.18 24.22 7.42
C THR A 18 -2.89 23.40 7.37
N LEU A 19 -1.93 23.69 8.25
CA LEU A 19 -0.70 22.90 8.36
C LEU A 19 -1.00 21.46 8.75
N CYS A 20 -1.87 21.24 9.75
CA CYS A 20 -2.32 19.90 10.11
C CYS A 20 -2.99 19.18 8.93
N PHE A 21 -3.83 19.89 8.17
CA PHE A 21 -4.50 19.31 7.01
C PHE A 21 -3.49 18.90 5.92
N ILE A 22 -2.48 19.74 5.64
CA ILE A 22 -1.41 19.44 4.69
C ILE A 22 -0.58 18.24 5.17
N LEU A 23 -0.24 18.20 6.46
CA LEU A 23 0.50 17.08 7.05
C LEU A 23 -0.30 15.78 6.97
N ILE A 24 -1.59 15.81 7.29
CA ILE A 24 -2.48 14.65 7.17
C ILE A 24 -2.57 14.21 5.71
N ARG A 25 -2.75 15.14 4.77
CA ARG A 25 -2.72 14.86 3.32
C ARG A 25 -1.45 14.14 2.91
N TYR A 26 -0.29 14.66 3.31
CA TYR A 26 1.02 14.09 3.00
C TYR A 26 1.21 12.69 3.62
N VAL A 27 0.79 12.51 4.86
CA VAL A 27 0.86 11.21 5.55
C VAL A 27 -0.07 10.20 4.87
N LEU A 28 -1.30 10.59 4.52
CA LEU A 28 -2.24 9.71 3.83
C LEU A 28 -1.72 9.29 2.45
N GLU A 29 -1.13 10.21 1.70
CA GLU A 29 -0.49 9.92 0.41
C GLU A 29 0.67 8.94 0.58
N THR A 30 1.55 9.19 1.55
CA THR A 30 2.66 8.28 1.87
C THR A 30 2.16 6.89 2.27
N VAL A 31 1.14 6.81 3.14
CA VAL A 31 0.55 5.54 3.57
C VAL A 31 -0.08 4.81 2.38
N GLY A 32 -0.77 5.51 1.49
CA GLY A 32 -1.30 4.96 0.24
C GLY A 32 -0.20 4.30 -0.59
N GLU A 33 0.89 5.01 -0.88
CA GLU A 33 2.02 4.44 -1.63
C GLU A 33 2.65 3.22 -0.94
N LYS A 34 2.73 3.21 0.40
CA LYS A 34 3.28 2.06 1.14
C LYS A 34 2.34 0.86 1.07
N LEU A 35 1.03 1.09 1.14
CA LEU A 35 0.02 0.04 1.01
C LEU A 35 0.01 -0.56 -0.39
N ASP A 36 0.12 0.25 -1.44
CA ASP A 36 0.21 -0.24 -2.82
C ASP A 36 1.46 -1.11 -3.03
N LYS A 37 2.61 -0.69 -2.48
CA LYS A 37 3.85 -1.49 -2.52
C LYS A 37 3.71 -2.79 -1.74
N LEU A 38 3.00 -2.77 -0.63
CA LEU A 38 2.76 -3.97 0.18
C LEU A 38 1.85 -4.95 -0.57
N ASP A 39 0.78 -4.46 -1.18
CA ASP A 39 -0.13 -5.27 -2.00
C ASP A 39 0.62 -5.95 -3.16
N ALA A 40 1.41 -5.19 -3.91
CA ALA A 40 2.25 -5.73 -4.98
C ALA A 40 3.23 -6.80 -4.46
N SER A 41 3.84 -6.59 -3.30
CA SER A 41 4.78 -7.55 -2.70
C SER A 41 4.07 -8.84 -2.27
N LEU A 42 2.87 -8.74 -1.69
CA LEU A 42 2.05 -9.89 -1.33
C LEU A 42 1.61 -10.65 -2.58
N HIS A 43 1.20 -9.95 -3.63
CA HIS A 43 0.81 -10.57 -4.90
C HIS A 43 1.98 -11.34 -5.51
N GLN A 44 3.19 -10.76 -5.53
CA GLN A 44 4.39 -11.44 -5.99
C GLN A 44 4.72 -12.67 -5.12
N LEU A 45 4.58 -12.56 -3.80
CA LEU A 45 4.80 -13.68 -2.88
C LEU A 45 3.80 -14.81 -3.15
N THR A 46 2.51 -14.49 -3.32
CA THR A 46 1.47 -15.46 -3.67
C THR A 46 1.77 -16.14 -5.00
N GLN A 47 2.17 -15.39 -6.03
CA GLN A 47 2.56 -15.96 -7.32
C GLN A 47 3.77 -16.88 -7.21
N ALA A 48 4.78 -16.50 -6.42
CA ALA A 48 5.95 -17.33 -6.17
C ALA A 48 5.53 -18.66 -5.52
N ILE A 49 4.71 -18.63 -4.47
CA ILE A 49 4.20 -19.83 -3.79
C ILE A 49 3.44 -20.73 -4.77
N GLN A 50 2.51 -20.17 -5.55
CA GLN A 50 1.75 -20.93 -6.55
C GLN A 50 2.66 -21.56 -7.63
N THR A 51 3.71 -20.84 -8.02
CA THR A 51 4.70 -21.36 -8.98
C THR A 51 5.47 -22.52 -8.39
N LEU A 52 5.86 -22.45 -7.11
CA LEU A 52 6.53 -23.57 -6.42
C LEU A 52 5.60 -24.80 -6.35
N GLU A 53 4.36 -24.63 -5.88
CA GLU A 53 3.37 -25.73 -5.79
C GLU A 53 3.03 -26.34 -7.16
N GLY A 54 2.92 -25.50 -8.20
CA GLY A 54 2.70 -25.95 -9.58
C GLY A 54 3.90 -26.68 -10.18
N THR A 55 5.12 -26.26 -9.82
CA THR A 55 6.36 -26.89 -10.26
C THR A 55 6.53 -28.27 -9.62
N GLU A 56 6.15 -28.46 -8.36
CA GLU A 56 6.17 -29.79 -7.71
C GLU A 56 5.30 -30.81 -8.46
N LYS A 57 4.09 -30.42 -8.88
CA LYS A 57 3.21 -31.30 -9.67
C LYS A 57 3.74 -31.59 -11.08
N ALA A 58 4.43 -30.64 -11.71
CA ALA A 58 5.02 -30.83 -13.04
C ALA A 58 6.26 -31.73 -13.02
N VAL A 59 7.04 -31.68 -11.94
CA VAL A 59 8.21 -32.57 -11.74
C VAL A 59 7.75 -34.01 -11.46
N GLU A 60 6.67 -34.20 -10.72
CA GLU A 60 6.07 -35.52 -10.48
C GLU A 60 5.57 -36.16 -11.79
N PHE A 61 4.90 -35.39 -12.65
CA PHE A 61 4.43 -35.87 -13.96
C PHE A 61 5.55 -36.26 -14.94
N LYS A 62 6.70 -35.57 -14.91
CA LYS A 62 7.86 -35.95 -15.75
C LYS A 62 8.56 -37.20 -15.23
N SER A 63 8.65 -37.38 -13.92
CA SER A 63 9.26 -38.57 -13.28
C SER A 63 8.45 -39.85 -13.57
N VAL A 64 7.12 -39.78 -13.52
CA VAL A 64 6.24 -40.92 -13.81
C VAL A 64 6.28 -41.33 -15.28
N LYS A 65 6.40 -40.37 -16.22
CA LYS A 65 6.44 -40.65 -17.66
C LYS A 65 7.78 -41.27 -18.11
N SER A 66 8.89 -40.98 -17.42
CA SER A 66 10.21 -41.54 -17.73
C SER A 66 10.42 -42.98 -17.22
N LYS A 67 9.54 -43.49 -16.35
CA LYS A 67 9.56 -44.88 -15.86
C LYS A 67 8.64 -45.83 -16.65
N GLN A 68 7.82 -45.31 -17.56
CA GLN A 68 6.86 -46.09 -18.36
C GLN A 68 7.28 -46.27 -19.83
N VAL A 69 8.51 -45.91 -20.20
CA VAL A 69 9.12 -46.19 -21.51
C VAL A 69 10.35 -47.05 -21.31
#